data_AF-A0A9X2YFY1-F1
#
_entry.id   AF-A0A9X2YFY1-F1
#
_cell.length_a   1.000
_cell.length_b   1.000
_cell.length_c   1.000
_cell.angle_alpha   90.00
_cell.angle_beta   90.00
_cell.angle_gamma   90.00
#
_symmetry.space_group_name_H-M   'P 1'
#
loop_
_entity.id
_entity.type
_entity.pdbx_description
1 polymer ?
#
loop_
_entity_poly.entity_id
_entity_poly.type
_entity_poly.pdbx_seq_one_letter_code
_entity_poly.pdbx_strand_id
1 'polypeptide(L)'
;WMSVLTDLRNRGVKDSFFVVCDGLKGLPEVVGNVWPQAIVQTCIIHLLRNTFRLTSRKYWDEIKRDVKPIYTAVNATAARAAFD
;
A
#
# COMPACT_ATOMS: atom_id res chain seq x y z
N TRP A 1 -0.55 -16.41 5.41
CA TRP A 1 0.35 -15.28 5.73
C TRP A 1 1.18 -15.52 6.98
N MET A 2 0.60 -16.02 8.09
CA MET A 2 1.36 -16.30 9.32
C MET A 2 2.58 -17.18 9.08
N SER A 3 2.41 -18.32 8.41
CA SER A 3 3.52 -19.20 8.05
C SER A 3 4.63 -18.50 7.28
N VAL A 4 4.28 -17.66 6.29
CA VAL A 4 5.23 -16.93 5.43
C VAL A 4 6.03 -15.91 6.22
N LEU A 5 5.36 -15.06 7.02
CA LEU A 5 6.06 -14.01 7.78
C LEU A 5 6.89 -14.61 8.93
N THR A 6 6.41 -15.67 9.57
CA THR A 6 7.20 -16.41 10.57
C THR A 6 8.42 -17.07 9.96
N ASP A 7 8.33 -17.64 8.75
CA ASP A 7 9.49 -18.16 8.03
C ASP A 7 10.55 -17.07 7.79
N LEU A 8 10.15 -15.89 7.31
CA LEU A 8 11.06 -14.76 7.14
C LEU A 8 11.75 -14.35 8.44
N ARG A 9 11.00 -14.33 9.55
CA ARG A 9 11.56 -14.06 10.88
C ARG A 9 12.56 -15.14 11.30
N ASN A 10 12.24 -16.41 11.10
CA ASN A 10 13.11 -17.55 11.42
C ASN A 10 14.39 -17.56 10.57
N ARG A 11 14.33 -17.02 9.35
CA ARG A 11 15.48 -16.80 8.47
C ARG A 11 16.34 -15.58 8.86
N GLY A 12 15.98 -14.86 9.92
CA GLY A 12 16.79 -13.79 10.51
C GLY A 12 16.28 -12.37 10.27
N VAL A 13 15.11 -12.18 9.66
CA VAL A 13 14.47 -10.85 9.58
C VAL A 13 13.88 -10.50 10.95
N LYS A 14 14.70 -9.83 11.78
CA LYS A 14 14.36 -9.57 13.18
C LYS A 14 13.26 -8.53 13.35
N ASP A 15 13.24 -7.52 12.50
CA ASP A 15 12.29 -6.42 12.55
C ASP A 15 12.08 -5.81 11.16
N SER A 16 10.99 -5.08 10.98
CA SER A 16 10.71 -4.27 9.79
C SER A 16 10.09 -2.94 10.19
N PHE A 17 10.60 -1.84 9.64
CA PHE A 17 10.03 -0.52 9.91
C PHE A 17 8.70 -0.31 9.17
N PHE A 18 8.61 -0.76 7.92
CA PHE A 18 7.40 -0.72 7.10
C PHE A 18 7.13 -2.09 6.47
N VAL A 19 5.86 -2.50 6.46
CA VAL A 19 5.39 -3.56 5.57
C VAL A 19 4.36 -2.97 4.63
N VAL A 20 4.76 -2.84 3.37
CA VAL A 20 3.91 -2.30 2.30
C VAL A 20 3.22 -3.45 1.59
N CYS A 21 1.90 -3.59 1.77
CA CYS A 21 1.13 -4.70 1.22
C CYS A 21 -0.15 -4.24 0.51
N ASP A 22 -0.77 -5.10 -0.27
CA ASP A 22 -1.96 -4.82 -1.09
C ASP A 22 -3.28 -4.68 -0.32
N GLY A 23 -3.26 -4.80 1.01
CA GLY A 23 -4.45 -4.66 1.86
C GLY A 23 -5.26 -5.96 1.99
N LEU A 24 -4.67 -7.12 1.69
CA LEU A 24 -5.32 -8.41 1.90
C LEU A 24 -5.84 -8.59 3.33
N LYS A 25 -7.07 -9.09 3.44
CA LYS A 25 -7.72 -9.35 4.73
C LYS A 25 -6.84 -10.25 5.61
N GLY A 26 -6.63 -9.81 6.85
CA GLY A 26 -5.82 -10.52 7.86
C GLY A 26 -4.31 -10.37 7.72
N LEU A 27 -3.78 -9.87 6.58
CA LEU A 27 -2.34 -9.64 6.45
C LEU A 27 -1.81 -8.57 7.43
N PRO A 28 -2.47 -7.41 7.63
CA PRO A 28 -2.03 -6.43 8.63
C PRO A 28 -1.94 -6.98 10.06
N GLU A 29 -2.90 -7.82 10.46
CA GLU A 29 -2.91 -8.47 11.78
C GLU A 29 -1.73 -9.44 11.91
N VAL A 30 -1.47 -10.23 10.88
CA VAL A 30 -0.32 -11.14 10.87
C VAL A 30 1.00 -10.39 10.93
N VAL A 31 1.13 -9.25 10.24
CA VAL A 31 2.33 -8.40 10.34
C VAL A 31 2.53 -7.94 11.79
N GLY A 32 1.48 -7.41 12.43
CA GLY A 32 1.56 -6.98 13.83
C GLY A 32 1.93 -8.10 14.81
N ASN A 33 1.55 -9.34 14.51
CA ASN A 33 1.95 -10.50 15.31
C ASN A 33 3.42 -10.89 15.13
N VAL A 34 3.98 -10.75 13.91
CA VAL A 34 5.37 -11.15 13.62
C VAL A 34 6.37 -10.04 13.94
N TRP A 35 6.06 -8.80 13.56
CA TRP A 35 6.84 -7.59 13.77
C TRP A 35 5.95 -6.48 14.37
N PRO A 36 5.79 -6.43 15.71
CA PRO A 36 4.83 -5.53 16.36
C PRO A 36 5.08 -4.03 16.19
N GLN A 37 6.30 -3.63 15.84
CA GLN A 37 6.67 -2.24 15.63
C GLN A 37 6.53 -1.80 14.16
N ALA A 38 6.22 -2.74 13.26
CA ALA A 38 6.13 -2.45 11.84
C ALA A 38 4.88 -1.62 11.52
N ILE A 39 5.07 -0.54 10.75
CA ILE A 39 3.95 0.21 10.20
C ILE A 39 3.43 -0.54 8.96
N VAL A 40 2.16 -0.95 9.00
CA VAL A 40 1.50 -1.53 7.83
C VAL A 40 0.97 -0.41 6.93
N GLN A 41 1.42 -0.39 5.68
CA GLN A 41 1.01 0.60 4.68
C GLN A 41 0.38 -0.12 3.48
N THR A 42 -0.77 0.39 3.02
CA THR A 42 -1.35 -0.09 1.76
C THR A 42 -0.50 0.39 0.58
N CYS A 43 -0.14 -0.53 -0.29
CA CYS A 43 0.73 -0.30 -1.42
C CYS A 43 0.03 0.55 -2.49
N ILE A 44 0.53 1.76 -2.69
CA ILE A 44 -0.01 2.65 -3.72
C ILE A 44 0.06 2.07 -5.13
N ILE A 45 1.07 1.27 -5.45
CA ILE A 45 1.17 0.63 -6.76
C ILE A 45 0.02 -0.35 -6.98
N HIS A 46 -0.40 -1.09 -5.96
CA HIS A 46 -1.58 -1.96 -6.04
C HIS A 46 -2.86 -1.13 -6.20
N LEU A 47 -2.99 0.00 -5.49
CA LEU A 47 -4.12 0.93 -5.66
C LEU A 47 -4.19 1.46 -7.09
N LEU A 48 -3.10 2.01 -7.62
CA LEU A 48 -3.03 2.53 -8.99
C LEU A 48 -3.34 1.44 -10.02
N ARG A 49 -2.71 0.26 -9.90
CA ARG A 49 -2.98 -0.88 -10.80
C ARG A 49 -4.44 -1.29 -10.77
N ASN A 50 -5.06 -1.34 -9.58
CA ASN A 50 -6.48 -1.66 -9.46
C ASN A 50 -7.37 -0.59 -10.11
N THR A 51 -7.05 0.71 -9.93
CA THR A 51 -7.75 1.81 -10.60
C THR A 51 -7.68 1.69 -12.13
N PHE A 52 -6.50 1.52 -12.70
CA PHE A 52 -6.34 1.38 -14.15
C PHE A 52 -6.94 0.09 -14.71
N ARG A 53 -6.97 -0.99 -13.91
CA ARG A 53 -7.63 -2.25 -14.29
C ARG A 53 -9.14 -2.11 -14.42
N LEU A 54 -9.76 -1.30 -13.57
CA LEU A 54 -11.22 -1.13 -13.51
C LEU A 54 -11.75 -0.03 -14.45
N THR A 55 -10.86 0.68 -15.15
CA THR A 55 -11.20 1.84 -15.97
C THR A 55 -10.90 1.58 -17.44
N SER A 56 -11.70 2.17 -18.33
CA SER A 56 -11.46 2.07 -19.78
C SER A 56 -10.15 2.75 -20.15
N ARG A 57 -9.35 2.09 -21.01
CA ARG A 57 -8.09 2.62 -21.56
C ARG A 57 -8.24 4.00 -22.19
N LYS A 58 -9.42 4.32 -22.72
CA LYS A 58 -9.75 5.64 -23.28
C LYS A 58 -9.46 6.79 -22.29
N TYR A 59 -9.67 6.56 -20.99
CA TYR A 59 -9.56 7.59 -19.95
C TYR A 59 -8.24 7.53 -19.17
N TRP A 60 -7.30 6.65 -19.53
CA TRP A 60 -6.09 6.44 -18.74
C TRP A 60 -5.21 7.67 -18.61
N ASP A 61 -5.10 8.48 -19.68
CA ASP A 61 -4.30 9.70 -19.63
C ASP A 61 -4.91 10.76 -18.72
N GLU A 62 -6.24 10.88 -18.70
CA GLU A 62 -6.98 11.74 -17.76
C GLU A 62 -6.78 11.27 -16.32
N ILE A 63 -7.11 10.00 -16.05
CA ILE A 63 -6.96 9.40 -14.71
C ILE A 63 -5.53 9.53 -14.20
N LYS A 64 -4.52 9.30 -15.04
CA LYS A 64 -3.10 9.44 -14.65
C LYS A 64 -2.75 10.86 -14.23
N ARG A 65 -3.27 11.87 -14.93
CA ARG A 65 -3.05 13.28 -14.55
C ARG A 65 -3.73 13.58 -13.22
N ASP A 66 -4.93 13.08 -13.01
CA ASP A 66 -5.74 13.41 -11.83
C ASP A 66 -5.26 12.70 -10.57
N VAL A 67 -4.80 11.44 -10.68
CA VAL A 67 -4.32 10.68 -9.50
C VAL A 67 -2.90 11.08 -9.06
N LYS A 68 -2.09 11.66 -9.95
CA LYS A 68 -0.68 11.98 -9.64
C LYS A 68 -0.53 13.03 -8.52
N PRO A 69 -1.28 14.15 -8.51
CA PRO A 69 -1.26 15.12 -7.43
C PRO A 69 -1.54 14.52 -6.05
N ILE A 70 -2.41 13.51 -5.96
CA ILE A 70 -2.81 12.88 -4.69
C ILE A 70 -1.58 12.33 -3.95
N TYR A 71 -0.75 11.53 -4.63
CA TYR A 71 0.38 10.85 -3.98
C TYR A 71 1.72 11.57 -4.09
N THR A 72 1.76 12.69 -4.81
CA THR A 72 2.92 13.58 -4.87
C THR A 72 2.72 14.85 -4.05
N ALA A 73 1.59 14.98 -3.36
CA ALA A 73 1.30 16.08 -2.46
C ALA A 73 2.31 16.18 -1.31
N VAL A 74 2.57 17.41 -0.87
CA VAL A 74 3.56 17.72 0.18
C VAL A 74 3.16 17.24 1.58
N ASN A 75 1.87 16.97 1.80
CA ASN A 75 1.33 16.45 3.06
C ASN A 75 -0.06 15.83 2.84
N ALA A 76 -0.58 15.17 3.88
CA ALA A 76 -1.88 14.49 3.84
C ALA A 76 -3.06 15.43 3.57
N THR A 77 -3.04 16.67 4.06
CA THR A 77 -4.10 17.66 3.82
C THR A 77 -4.16 18.05 2.34
N ALA A 78 -3.01 18.31 1.71
CA ALA A 78 -2.92 18.59 0.29
C ALA A 78 -3.30 17.37 -0.56
N ALA A 79 -2.93 16.16 -0.13
CA ALA A 79 -3.33 14.91 -0.79
C ALA A 79 -4.86 14.75 -0.78
N ARG A 80 -5.51 15.07 0.35
CA ARG A 80 -6.97 15.01 0.49
C ARG A 80 -7.66 16.04 -0.40
N ALA A 81 -7.17 17.28 -0.42
CA ALA A 81 -7.70 18.32 -1.29
C ALA A 81 -7.53 18.01 -2.79
N ALA A 82 -6.51 17.23 -3.17
CA ALA A 82 -6.34 16.76 -4.54
C ALA A 82 -7.19 15.51 -4.87
N PHE A 83 -7.74 14.83 -3.85
CA PHE A 83 -8.60 13.66 -4.01
C PHE A 83 -10.09 14.02 -4.11
N ASP A 84 -10.53 15.04 -3.36
CA ASP A 84 -11.89 15.57 -3.36
C ASP A 84 -12.20 16.42 -4.62
#